data_AF-A0A4P5W2A7-F1
#
_entry.id   AF-A0A4P5W2A7-F1
#
_cell.length_a   1.000
_cell.length_b   1.000
_cell.length_c   1.000
_cell.angle_alpha   90.00
_cell.angle_beta   90.00
_cell.angle_gamma   90.00
#
_symmetry.space_group_name_H-M   'P 1'
#
loop_
_entity.id
_entity.type
_entity.pdbx_description
1 polymer ?
#
loop_
_entity_poly.entity_id
_entity_poly.type
_entity_poly.pdbx_seq_one_letter_code
_entity_poly.pdbx_strand_id
1 'polypeptide(L)'
;MSPVLPPEPASASFRDPSGFMFREGGVWLRQVNERYRADYELLFSSGLYAELVAAKRLIAHEELPPREGAWKVLRPEQIGTVSYPYEWSFSQLKDAALVTLEIQAAALAKGMSLKDATAYNIQFVGGRPVLIDTLSFERLEEGRPWVAYRQFCQHFLAPLALMAKTDIRLSQLSRVHIDGVPLDLAVALLPWTTRLNFGLGLHLHAHAASQKKHGGGSDTPAALPAKSAAFSKTAFLATIDSLQSAVKGLDWQPAGTEWADYYERNNNYGDSGLQEKERAVGAMLDALAPKSVWDLGANTGRMSRLAAARGANVVAWDIDPACVEANWRQVVRAGETNVLPLLQDLTNPSGGIGWAGEERMSVAARGPVDVVMALGLIHHLAISNNVPLDRIAAFFASLGRAVILEFVPKEDSQVAKLLATREDIFPTYNRAGFEAAAARYFDVEAAVDIPGTCRTLYRLRTRKPA
;
A
#
# COMPACT_ATOMS: atom_id res chain seq x y z
N MET A 1 38.38 -22.15 -4.33
CA MET A 1 37.14 -21.48 -3.88
C MET A 1 36.75 -20.52 -4.97
N SER A 2 35.61 -20.72 -5.63
CA SER A 2 35.09 -19.71 -6.57
C SER A 2 34.81 -18.43 -5.78
N PRO A 3 35.19 -17.24 -6.29
CA PRO A 3 34.86 -16.00 -5.61
C PRO A 3 33.35 -15.90 -5.47
N VAL A 4 32.87 -15.67 -4.23
CA VAL A 4 31.46 -15.40 -3.96
C VAL A 4 31.18 -14.04 -4.60
N LEU A 5 30.42 -14.04 -5.71
CA LEU A 5 30.02 -12.80 -6.35
C LEU A 5 29.23 -11.94 -5.34
N PRO A 6 29.41 -10.61 -5.36
CA PRO A 6 28.64 -9.72 -4.49
C PRO A 6 27.14 -9.91 -4.75
N PRO A 7 26.30 -9.81 -3.70
CA PRO A 7 24.86 -9.97 -3.86
C PRO A 7 24.29 -8.90 -4.79
N GLU A 8 23.36 -9.30 -5.66
CA GLU A 8 22.68 -8.37 -6.56
C GLU A 8 21.71 -7.50 -5.74
N PRO A 9 21.83 -6.15 -5.78
CA PRO A 9 20.91 -5.26 -5.10
C PRO A 9 19.49 -5.38 -5.64
N ALA A 10 18.51 -5.19 -4.76
CA ALA A 10 17.13 -4.99 -5.17
C ALA A 10 17.03 -3.75 -6.08
N SER A 11 16.24 -3.85 -7.15
CA SER A 11 15.96 -2.76 -8.10
C SER A 11 15.47 -1.47 -7.44
N ALA A 12 14.89 -1.58 -6.25
CA ALA A 12 14.39 -0.50 -5.41
C ALA A 12 15.47 0.26 -4.59
N SER A 13 16.69 -0.27 -4.52
CA SER A 13 17.64 0.02 -3.44
C SER A 13 18.96 0.63 -3.90
N PHE A 14 18.94 1.38 -5.02
CA PHE A 14 20.13 2.01 -5.60
C PHE A 14 20.36 3.46 -5.15
N ARG A 15 19.38 4.08 -4.49
CA ARG A 15 19.40 5.53 -4.19
C ARG A 15 20.28 5.92 -3.00
N ASP A 16 20.33 5.07 -1.96
CA ASP A 16 21.09 5.37 -0.74
C ASP A 16 22.47 4.69 -0.77
N PRO A 17 23.58 5.44 -0.77
CA PRO A 17 24.91 4.84 -0.71
C PRO A 17 25.23 4.17 0.65
N SER A 18 24.41 4.38 1.67
CA SER A 18 24.59 3.82 3.02
C SER A 18 24.38 2.31 3.09
N GLY A 19 23.70 1.72 2.11
CA GLY A 19 23.42 0.30 2.08
C GLY A 19 22.36 -0.06 1.04
N PHE A 20 22.08 -1.35 0.91
CA PHE A 20 21.06 -1.81 -0.01
C PHE A 20 20.37 -3.11 0.45
N MET A 21 19.13 -3.31 0.00
CA MET A 21 18.40 -4.56 0.14
C MET A 21 18.86 -5.56 -0.91
N PHE A 22 18.93 -6.83 -0.57
CA PHE A 22 19.17 -7.94 -1.49
C PHE A 22 18.42 -9.19 -1.02
N ARG A 23 18.27 -10.19 -1.89
CA ARG A 23 17.53 -11.42 -1.58
C ARG A 23 18.44 -12.64 -1.67
N GLU A 24 18.42 -13.48 -0.64
CA GLU A 24 19.17 -14.73 -0.59
C GLU A 24 18.28 -15.83 -0.01
N GLY A 25 18.20 -16.98 -0.69
CA GLY A 25 17.38 -18.10 -0.21
C GLY A 25 15.90 -17.75 -0.01
N GLY A 26 15.38 -16.77 -0.75
CA GLY A 26 14.01 -16.27 -0.60
C GLY A 26 13.81 -15.22 0.49
N VAL A 27 14.81 -14.94 1.32
CA VAL A 27 14.78 -13.99 2.44
C VAL A 27 15.37 -12.64 2.03
N TRP A 28 14.71 -11.56 2.43
CA TRP A 28 15.24 -10.20 2.28
C TRP A 28 16.26 -9.89 3.36
N LEU A 29 17.43 -9.44 2.93
CA LEU A 29 18.54 -9.00 3.77
C LEU A 29 18.91 -7.57 3.40
N ARG A 30 19.54 -6.87 4.35
CA ARG A 30 20.06 -5.52 4.14
C ARG A 30 21.56 -5.51 4.38
N GLN A 31 22.31 -5.01 3.41
CA GLN A 31 23.70 -4.65 3.61
C GLN A 31 23.79 -3.23 4.16
N VAL A 32 24.65 -3.04 5.15
CA VAL A 32 25.05 -1.73 5.67
C VAL A 32 26.51 -1.50 5.30
N ASN A 33 26.80 -0.36 4.67
CA ASN A 33 28.13 0.01 4.22
C ASN A 33 28.89 0.79 5.32
N GLU A 34 30.23 0.77 5.27
CA GLU A 34 31.09 1.40 6.28
C GLU A 34 30.75 2.89 6.52
N ARG A 35 30.33 3.61 5.48
CA ARG A 35 29.97 5.03 5.59
C ARG A 35 28.82 5.33 6.55
N TYR A 36 27.97 4.35 6.85
CA TYR A 36 26.81 4.49 7.73
C TYR A 36 27.11 4.03 9.16
N ARG A 37 28.30 3.47 9.41
CA ARG A 37 28.68 2.90 10.70
C ARG A 37 28.42 3.84 11.88
N ALA A 38 28.84 5.09 11.78
CA ALA A 38 28.73 6.05 12.88
C ALA A 38 27.27 6.38 13.24
N ASP A 39 26.39 6.47 12.24
CA ASP A 39 24.95 6.70 12.45
C ASP A 39 24.26 5.45 12.98
N TYR A 40 24.65 4.27 12.50
CA TYR A 40 24.15 3.00 13.02
C TYR A 40 24.54 2.78 14.48
N GLU A 41 25.81 2.98 14.83
CA GLU A 41 26.28 2.86 16.22
C GLU A 41 25.51 3.81 17.13
N LEU A 42 25.24 5.05 16.68
CA LEU A 42 24.43 6.03 17.42
C LEU A 42 22.96 5.62 17.55
N LEU A 43 22.35 5.03 16.51
CA LEU A 43 20.97 4.54 16.54
C LEU A 43 20.75 3.52 17.68
N PHE A 44 21.73 2.66 17.91
CA PHE A 44 21.70 1.68 18.99
C PHE A 44 22.11 2.29 20.34
N SER A 45 23.23 3.02 20.39
CA SER A 45 23.75 3.55 21.66
C SER A 45 22.86 4.63 22.28
N SER A 46 22.07 5.35 21.47
CA SER A 46 21.10 6.33 21.95
C SER A 46 19.83 5.71 22.54
N GLY A 47 19.60 4.41 22.32
CA GLY A 47 18.36 3.71 22.68
C GLY A 47 17.17 4.00 21.75
N LEU A 48 17.35 4.79 20.69
CA LEU A 48 16.28 5.10 19.72
C LEU A 48 15.76 3.83 19.03
N TYR A 49 16.65 2.92 18.63
CA TYR A 49 16.25 1.65 18.01
C TYR A 49 15.27 0.86 18.91
N ALA A 50 15.66 0.63 20.15
CA ALA A 50 14.89 -0.16 21.11
C ALA A 50 13.53 0.50 21.38
N GLU A 51 13.49 1.83 21.52
CA GLU A 51 12.26 2.60 21.70
C GLU A 51 11.29 2.45 20.52
N LEU A 52 11.78 2.62 19.29
CA LEU A 52 10.95 2.56 18.08
C LEU A 52 10.46 1.14 17.78
N VAL A 53 11.28 0.12 17.98
CA VAL A 53 10.89 -1.29 17.82
C VAL A 53 9.86 -1.68 18.88
N ALA A 54 10.08 -1.32 20.15
CA ALA A 54 9.10 -1.58 21.21
C ALA A 54 7.75 -0.90 20.95
N ALA A 55 7.78 0.31 20.36
CA ALA A 55 6.58 1.04 19.94
C ALA A 55 5.96 0.51 18.62
N LYS A 56 6.56 -0.49 17.96
CA LYS A 56 6.17 -1.01 16.64
C LYS A 56 6.13 0.08 15.55
N ARG A 57 7.11 0.99 15.57
CA ARG A 57 7.25 2.09 14.61
C ARG A 57 8.43 1.92 13.66
N LEU A 58 9.37 1.05 14.02
CA LEU A 58 10.49 0.62 13.18
C LEU A 58 10.45 -0.90 13.08
N ILE A 59 10.68 -1.44 11.89
CA ILE A 59 10.77 -2.89 11.68
C ILE A 59 11.93 -3.45 12.51
N ALA A 60 11.66 -4.53 13.24
CA ALA A 60 12.71 -5.23 13.97
C ALA A 60 13.66 -5.91 12.99
N HIS A 61 14.93 -6.05 13.37
CA HIS A 61 15.92 -6.77 12.58
C HIS A 61 16.95 -7.43 13.46
N GLU A 62 17.50 -8.52 12.96
CA GLU A 62 18.62 -9.21 13.58
C GLU A 62 19.92 -8.83 12.88
N GLU A 63 20.98 -8.63 13.66
CA GLU A 63 22.33 -8.45 13.12
C GLU A 63 22.92 -9.81 12.75
N LEU A 64 23.38 -9.94 11.50
CA LEU A 64 24.11 -11.11 11.02
C LEU A 64 25.62 -10.80 10.92
N PRO A 65 26.48 -11.83 10.89
CA PRO A 65 27.90 -11.63 10.66
C PRO A 65 28.17 -10.82 9.38
N PRO A 66 29.18 -9.93 9.39
CA PRO A 66 29.55 -9.16 8.22
C PRO A 66 30.01 -10.07 7.08
N ARG A 67 29.90 -9.56 5.86
CA ARG A 67 30.34 -10.22 4.62
C ARG A 67 31.35 -9.33 3.91
N GLU A 68 32.08 -9.87 2.96
CA GLU A 68 33.02 -9.08 2.14
C GLU A 68 32.28 -7.90 1.49
N GLY A 69 32.82 -6.68 1.65
CA GLY A 69 32.22 -5.44 1.15
C GLY A 69 31.09 -4.85 2.02
N ALA A 70 30.67 -5.52 3.10
CA ALA A 70 29.64 -5.05 4.03
C ALA A 70 30.24 -4.79 5.43
N TRP A 71 29.92 -3.64 6.02
CA TRP A 71 30.22 -3.41 7.43
C TRP A 71 29.33 -4.27 8.34
N LYS A 72 28.04 -4.41 7.95
CA LYS A 72 27.08 -5.26 8.66
C LYS A 72 26.02 -5.79 7.69
N VAL A 73 25.44 -6.94 8.01
CA VAL A 73 24.26 -7.49 7.32
C VAL A 73 23.12 -7.58 8.32
N LEU A 74 21.92 -7.15 7.93
CA LEU A 74 20.72 -7.20 8.75
C LEU A 74 19.70 -8.16 8.12
N ARG A 75 19.03 -8.91 8.99
CA ARG A 75 17.83 -9.68 8.63
C ARG A 75 16.61 -8.99 9.26
N PRO A 76 15.90 -8.11 8.52
CA PRO A 76 14.66 -7.54 9.00
C PRO A 76 13.58 -8.61 9.16
N GLU A 77 12.59 -8.33 10.01
CA GLU A 77 11.33 -9.07 10.00
C GLU A 77 10.74 -9.04 8.58
N GLN A 78 10.38 -10.22 8.08
CA GLN A 78 9.97 -10.37 6.69
C GLN A 78 8.53 -9.93 6.51
N ILE A 79 8.30 -8.99 5.59
CA ILE A 79 6.98 -8.47 5.26
C ILE A 79 6.40 -9.27 4.09
N GLY A 80 5.18 -9.80 4.26
CA GLY A 80 4.54 -10.66 3.27
C GLY A 80 4.13 -9.94 1.98
N THR A 81 3.51 -8.76 2.09
CA THR A 81 3.09 -7.97 0.92
C THR A 81 3.49 -6.52 1.13
N VAL A 82 4.21 -5.98 0.15
CA VAL A 82 4.54 -4.55 0.08
C VAL A 82 3.38 -3.80 -0.58
N SER A 83 3.02 -2.65 -0.01
CA SER A 83 2.04 -1.72 -0.57
C SER A 83 2.67 -0.36 -0.85
N TYR A 84 2.03 0.42 -1.73
CA TYR A 84 2.55 1.71 -2.17
C TYR A 84 1.59 2.86 -1.91
N PRO A 85 2.07 4.12 -1.85
CA PRO A 85 1.26 5.27 -1.45
C PRO A 85 0.01 5.51 -2.30
N TYR A 86 0.04 5.16 -3.59
CA TYR A 86 -1.10 5.27 -4.49
C TYR A 86 -2.14 4.13 -4.33
N GLU A 87 -1.88 3.16 -3.45
CA GLU A 87 -2.77 2.05 -3.10
C GLU A 87 -3.38 2.25 -1.71
N TRP A 88 -3.04 3.32 -1.00
CA TRP A 88 -3.49 3.56 0.37
C TRP A 88 -4.77 4.38 0.40
N SER A 89 -5.63 4.07 1.37
CA SER A 89 -6.76 4.92 1.74
C SER A 89 -6.29 6.28 2.28
N PHE A 90 -7.22 7.22 2.41
CA PHE A 90 -6.93 8.51 3.02
C PHE A 90 -6.35 8.35 4.44
N SER A 91 -7.02 7.56 5.28
CA SER A 91 -6.57 7.35 6.66
C SER A 91 -5.26 6.57 6.73
N GLN A 92 -5.00 5.62 5.83
CA GLN A 92 -3.69 4.95 5.76
C GLN A 92 -2.56 5.95 5.49
N LEU A 93 -2.71 6.81 4.47
CA LEU A 93 -1.69 7.83 4.17
C LEU A 93 -1.53 8.83 5.33
N LYS A 94 -2.62 9.16 6.02
CA LYS A 94 -2.61 10.03 7.22
C LYS A 94 -1.87 9.37 8.37
N ASP A 95 -2.13 8.10 8.66
CA ASP A 95 -1.45 7.35 9.71
C ASP A 95 0.04 7.20 9.40
N ALA A 96 0.41 6.95 8.14
CA ALA A 96 1.79 6.91 7.68
C ALA A 96 2.51 8.26 7.86
N ALA A 97 1.84 9.37 7.57
CA ALA A 97 2.37 10.72 7.77
C ALA A 97 2.60 11.01 9.27
N LEU A 98 1.63 10.65 10.12
CA LEU A 98 1.71 10.87 11.56
C LEU A 98 2.81 10.03 12.20
N VAL A 99 2.93 8.74 11.86
CA VAL A 99 4.01 7.90 12.42
C VAL A 99 5.38 8.41 12.00
N THR A 100 5.52 8.92 10.77
CA THR A 100 6.79 9.50 10.28
C THR A 100 7.20 10.71 11.13
N LEU A 101 6.25 11.62 11.45
CA LEU A 101 6.52 12.78 12.32
C LEU A 101 6.80 12.36 13.77
N GLU A 102 6.13 11.33 14.28
CA GLU A 102 6.38 10.79 15.61
C GLU A 102 7.77 10.14 15.73
N ILE A 103 8.21 9.42 14.69
CA ILE A 103 9.57 8.87 14.59
C ILE A 103 10.59 10.01 14.53
N GLN A 104 10.33 11.06 13.74
CA GLN A 104 11.20 12.23 13.68
C GLN A 104 11.34 12.91 15.04
N ALA A 105 10.23 13.11 15.75
CA ALA A 105 10.24 13.69 17.09
C ALA A 105 11.04 12.84 18.09
N ALA A 106 10.87 11.52 18.07
CA ALA A 106 11.66 10.59 18.88
C ALA A 106 13.16 10.64 18.52
N ALA A 107 13.49 10.67 17.23
CA ALA A 107 14.87 10.80 16.76
C ALA A 107 15.53 12.06 17.30
N LEU A 108 14.84 13.21 17.21
CA LEU A 108 15.34 14.49 17.74
C LEU A 108 15.60 14.44 19.24
N ALA A 109 14.74 13.77 20.01
CA ALA A 109 14.92 13.58 21.45
C ALA A 109 16.20 12.79 21.76
N LYS A 110 16.65 11.94 20.83
CA LYS A 110 17.84 11.08 20.93
C LYS A 110 19.07 11.61 20.19
N GLY A 111 19.03 12.87 19.70
CA GLY A 111 20.17 13.48 19.00
C GLY A 111 20.36 12.97 17.56
N MET A 112 19.30 12.46 16.96
CA MET A 112 19.25 11.99 15.57
C MET A 112 18.16 12.72 14.78
N SER A 113 18.12 12.50 13.48
CA SER A 113 17.08 12.97 12.57
C SER A 113 16.84 11.92 11.49
N LEU A 114 15.66 11.92 10.88
CA LEU A 114 15.43 11.25 9.60
C LEU A 114 16.06 12.10 8.49
N LYS A 115 16.87 11.45 7.65
CA LYS A 115 17.50 12.04 6.46
C LYS A 115 16.59 12.02 5.23
N ASP A 116 15.53 11.20 5.27
CA ASP A 116 14.48 11.10 4.27
C ASP A 116 13.10 10.92 4.92
N ALA A 117 12.05 11.20 4.16
CA ALA A 117 10.65 11.09 4.53
C ALA A 117 9.81 10.62 3.33
N THR A 118 10.34 9.64 2.58
CA THR A 118 9.58 9.03 1.48
C THR A 118 8.48 8.14 2.02
N ALA A 119 7.26 8.28 1.49
CA ALA A 119 6.16 7.40 1.85
C ALA A 119 6.47 5.92 1.53
N TYR A 120 7.34 5.63 0.56
CA TYR A 120 7.72 4.25 0.21
C TYR A 120 8.49 3.52 1.34
N ASN A 121 9.00 4.24 2.33
CA ASN A 121 9.67 3.67 3.50
C ASN A 121 8.69 3.28 4.63
N ILE A 122 7.40 3.55 4.49
CA ILE A 122 6.35 3.08 5.41
C ILE A 122 5.65 1.87 4.81
N GLN A 123 5.43 0.84 5.62
CA GLN A 123 4.59 -0.32 5.29
C GLN A 123 3.57 -0.58 6.40
N PHE A 124 2.53 -1.35 6.10
CA PHE A 124 1.50 -1.70 7.08
C PHE A 124 1.70 -3.12 7.60
N VAL A 125 2.18 -3.22 8.84
CA VAL A 125 2.49 -4.49 9.51
C VAL A 125 1.65 -4.60 10.78
N GLY A 126 0.92 -5.70 10.95
CA GLY A 126 0.09 -5.89 12.14
C GLY A 126 -1.02 -4.85 12.30
N GLY A 127 -1.59 -4.37 11.19
CA GLY A 127 -2.63 -3.34 11.16
C GLY A 127 -2.14 -1.93 11.51
N ARG A 128 -0.84 -1.63 11.34
CA ARG A 128 -0.22 -0.37 11.77
C ARG A 128 0.85 0.09 10.77
N PRO A 129 1.06 1.41 10.59
CA PRO A 129 2.17 1.90 9.78
C PRO A 129 3.51 1.74 10.52
N VAL A 130 4.52 1.23 9.82
CA VAL A 130 5.86 0.93 10.36
C VAL A 130 6.91 1.40 9.35
N LEU A 131 7.94 2.10 9.83
CA LEU A 131 9.12 2.43 9.04
C LEU A 131 9.96 1.17 8.80
N ILE A 132 10.26 0.87 7.54
CA ILE A 132 11.01 -0.32 7.16
C ILE A 132 12.48 -0.04 6.83
N ASP A 133 12.87 1.24 6.83
CA ASP A 133 14.21 1.69 6.48
C ASP A 133 15.02 2.08 7.73
N THR A 134 15.82 1.14 8.22
CA THR A 134 16.74 1.38 9.34
C THR A 134 17.82 2.41 9.00
N LEU A 135 18.17 2.60 7.73
CA LEU A 135 19.26 3.50 7.34
C LEU A 135 18.80 4.94 7.15
N SER A 136 17.51 5.25 7.36
CA SER A 136 16.96 6.60 7.29
C SER A 136 17.40 7.52 8.44
N PHE A 137 18.01 7.01 9.50
CA PHE A 137 18.46 7.84 10.63
C PHE A 137 19.87 8.38 10.41
N GLU A 138 20.09 9.63 10.76
CA GLU A 138 21.41 10.27 10.78
C GLU A 138 21.62 11.04 12.08
N ARG A 139 22.86 11.30 12.44
CA ARG A 139 23.20 12.22 13.53
C ARG A 139 22.56 13.59 13.27
N LEU A 140 21.95 14.16 14.30
CA LEU A 140 21.39 15.51 14.20
C LEU A 140 22.52 16.53 14.01
N GLU A 141 22.49 17.24 12.88
CA GLU A 141 23.34 18.41 12.65
C GLU A 141 22.66 19.67 13.23
N GLU A 142 23.25 20.23 14.29
CA GLU A 142 22.71 21.44 14.92
C GLU A 142 22.72 22.64 13.97
N GLY A 143 21.71 23.51 14.11
CA GLY A 143 21.62 24.75 13.35
C GLY A 143 21.04 24.59 11.94
N ARG A 144 20.71 23.37 11.49
CA ARG A 144 20.11 23.09 10.18
C ARG A 144 18.62 22.74 10.28
N PRO A 145 17.79 23.15 9.29
CA PRO A 145 16.41 22.69 9.20
C PRO A 145 16.33 21.20 8.85
N TRP A 146 15.15 20.60 9.02
CA TRP A 146 14.94 19.21 8.65
C TRP A 146 15.16 18.99 7.16
N VAL A 147 16.16 18.18 6.80
CA VAL A 147 16.52 17.90 5.41
C VAL A 147 15.36 17.28 4.62
N ALA A 148 14.58 16.41 5.25
CA ALA A 148 13.47 15.73 4.60
C ALA A 148 12.15 16.53 4.63
N TYR A 149 12.16 17.79 5.10
CA TYR A 149 10.95 18.62 5.20
C TYR A 149 10.20 18.75 3.87
N ARG A 150 10.93 19.03 2.79
CA ARG A 150 10.35 19.11 1.43
C ARG A 150 9.76 17.78 1.01
N GLN A 151 10.50 16.69 1.19
CA GLN A 151 10.04 15.35 0.84
C GLN A 151 8.78 14.96 1.61
N PHE A 152 8.72 15.27 2.92
CA PHE A 152 7.53 15.05 3.74
C PHE A 152 6.31 15.80 3.17
N CYS A 153 6.47 17.08 2.80
CA CYS A 153 5.39 17.84 2.19
C CYS A 153 4.92 17.22 0.87
N GLN A 154 5.84 16.74 0.02
CA GLN A 154 5.51 16.15 -1.29
C GLN A 154 4.89 14.76 -1.21
N HIS A 155 5.35 13.92 -0.28
CA HIS A 155 4.90 12.53 -0.13
C HIS A 155 3.66 12.37 0.75
N PHE A 156 3.44 13.27 1.71
CA PHE A 156 2.35 13.15 2.67
C PHE A 156 1.39 14.33 2.67
N LEU A 157 1.87 15.53 3.00
CA LEU A 157 0.96 16.67 3.24
C LEU A 157 0.21 17.11 1.98
N ALA A 158 0.91 17.22 0.85
CA ALA A 158 0.33 17.59 -0.44
C ALA A 158 -0.74 16.58 -0.91
N PRO A 159 -0.47 15.27 -1.01
CA PRO A 159 -1.48 14.30 -1.40
C PRO A 159 -2.66 14.25 -0.42
N LEU A 160 -2.43 14.30 0.90
CA LEU A 160 -3.52 14.37 1.89
C LEU A 160 -4.40 15.61 1.70
N ALA A 161 -3.78 16.78 1.46
CA ALA A 161 -4.53 18.01 1.22
C ALA A 161 -5.36 17.93 -0.07
N LEU A 162 -4.81 17.38 -1.15
CA LEU A 162 -5.50 17.19 -2.43
C LEU A 162 -6.69 16.22 -2.29
N MET A 163 -6.50 15.10 -1.59
CA MET A 163 -7.55 14.13 -1.32
C MET A 163 -8.70 14.74 -0.49
N ALA A 164 -8.36 15.48 0.57
CA ALA A 164 -9.34 16.04 1.49
C ALA A 164 -10.05 17.30 0.98
N LYS A 165 -9.40 18.10 0.13
CA LYS A 165 -9.89 19.44 -0.27
C LYS A 165 -10.29 19.53 -1.74
N THR A 166 -9.91 18.57 -2.58
CA THR A 166 -10.23 18.59 -4.01
C THR A 166 -10.94 17.31 -4.44
N ASP A 167 -10.26 16.16 -4.45
CA ASP A 167 -10.83 14.88 -4.88
C ASP A 167 -9.96 13.70 -4.39
N ILE A 168 -10.60 12.65 -3.86
CA ILE A 168 -9.92 11.46 -3.32
C ILE A 168 -9.03 10.74 -4.34
N ARG A 169 -9.36 10.83 -5.63
CA ARG A 169 -8.63 10.20 -6.73
C ARG A 169 -7.27 10.84 -6.99
N LEU A 170 -7.02 12.04 -6.48
CA LEU A 170 -5.71 12.70 -6.60
C LEU A 170 -4.59 11.99 -5.83
N SER A 171 -4.92 11.01 -4.97
CA SER A 171 -3.97 10.04 -4.42
C SER A 171 -3.12 9.35 -5.51
N GLN A 172 -3.70 9.13 -6.71
CA GLN A 172 -3.04 8.49 -7.85
C GLN A 172 -1.86 9.29 -8.42
N LEU A 173 -1.72 10.58 -8.08
CA LEU A 173 -0.53 11.36 -8.47
C LEU A 173 0.77 10.75 -7.92
N SER A 174 0.71 10.02 -6.80
CA SER A 174 1.86 9.33 -6.22
C SER A 174 2.37 8.17 -7.10
N ARG A 175 1.56 7.68 -8.06
CA ARG A 175 1.96 6.68 -9.06
C ARG A 175 2.83 7.29 -10.16
N VAL A 176 2.57 8.56 -10.52
CA VAL A 176 3.28 9.29 -11.57
C VAL A 176 4.50 10.02 -11.02
N HIS A 177 4.36 10.61 -9.83
CA HIS A 177 5.41 11.35 -9.14
C HIS A 177 6.01 10.47 -8.03
N ILE A 178 6.92 9.56 -8.40
CA ILE A 178 7.56 8.63 -7.46
C ILE A 178 8.33 9.36 -6.33
N ASP A 179 8.89 10.53 -6.61
CA ASP A 179 9.57 11.39 -5.62
C ASP A 179 8.62 12.38 -4.92
N GLY A 180 7.31 12.10 -4.95
CA GLY A 180 6.26 12.89 -4.30
C GLY A 180 5.67 13.98 -5.18
N VAL A 181 4.43 14.39 -4.88
CA VAL A 181 3.69 15.38 -5.68
C VAL A 181 4.43 16.73 -5.64
N PRO A 182 4.83 17.30 -6.80
CA PRO A 182 5.47 18.62 -6.83
C PRO A 182 4.60 19.67 -6.14
N LEU A 183 5.19 20.49 -5.27
CA LEU A 183 4.42 21.43 -4.46
C LEU A 183 3.77 22.52 -5.31
N ASP A 184 4.40 22.92 -6.42
CA ASP A 184 3.82 23.89 -7.36
C ASP A 184 2.59 23.34 -8.09
N LEU A 185 2.60 22.05 -8.44
CA LEU A 185 1.42 21.34 -8.96
C LEU A 185 0.34 21.23 -7.88
N ALA A 186 0.71 20.80 -6.67
CA ALA A 186 -0.25 20.65 -5.58
C ALA A 186 -0.99 21.96 -5.27
N VAL A 187 -0.26 23.08 -5.12
CA VAL A 187 -0.90 24.39 -4.81
C VAL A 187 -1.71 24.96 -5.98
N ALA A 188 -1.45 24.52 -7.22
CA ALA A 188 -2.26 24.89 -8.38
C ALA A 188 -3.59 24.12 -8.42
N LEU A 189 -3.63 22.89 -7.90
CA LEU A 189 -4.83 22.05 -7.82
C LEU A 189 -5.66 22.30 -6.56
N LEU A 190 -5.06 22.84 -5.50
CA LEU A 190 -5.75 23.12 -4.25
C LEU A 190 -6.68 24.35 -4.37
N PRO A 191 -7.87 24.32 -3.74
CA PRO A 191 -8.73 25.49 -3.66
C PRO A 191 -8.02 26.66 -3.00
N TRP A 192 -8.29 27.88 -3.45
CA TRP A 192 -7.65 29.09 -2.93
C TRP A 192 -7.87 29.30 -1.42
N THR A 193 -8.98 28.78 -0.87
CA THR A 193 -9.32 28.83 0.56
C THR A 193 -8.30 28.11 1.44
N THR A 194 -7.53 27.15 0.89
CA THR A 194 -6.47 26.45 1.62
C THR A 194 -5.30 27.36 2.01
N ARG A 195 -5.17 28.54 1.37
CA ARG A 195 -4.20 29.57 1.77
C ARG A 195 -4.52 30.21 3.12
N LEU A 196 -5.79 30.19 3.53
CA LEU A 196 -6.26 30.74 4.80
C LEU A 196 -6.09 29.76 5.96
N ASN A 197 -5.89 28.46 5.67
CA ASN A 197 -5.50 27.48 6.68
C ASN A 197 -4.02 27.68 6.99
N PHE A 198 -3.69 28.04 8.24
CA PHE A 198 -2.31 28.35 8.62
C PHE A 198 -1.30 27.24 8.28
N GLY A 199 -1.62 25.98 8.58
CA GLY A 199 -0.74 24.84 8.31
C GLY A 199 -0.52 24.61 6.81
N LEU A 200 -1.58 24.57 6.01
CA LEU A 200 -1.46 24.39 4.56
C LEU A 200 -0.84 25.63 3.87
N GLY A 201 -1.18 26.83 4.35
CA GLY A 201 -0.63 28.09 3.90
C GLY A 201 0.88 28.15 4.09
N LEU A 202 1.38 27.76 5.26
CA LEU A 202 2.80 27.73 5.57
C LEU A 202 3.53 26.58 4.83
N HIS A 203 3.07 25.36 4.98
CA HIS A 203 3.84 24.17 4.57
C HIS A 203 3.71 23.82 3.09
N LEU A 204 2.65 24.28 2.41
CA LEU A 204 2.45 24.05 0.97
C LEU A 204 2.59 25.35 0.18
N HIS A 205 1.75 26.37 0.44
CA HIS A 205 1.71 27.57 -0.40
C HIS A 205 2.96 28.44 -0.28
N ALA A 206 3.35 28.81 0.94
CA ALA A 206 4.56 29.61 1.17
C ALA A 206 5.83 28.83 0.80
N HIS A 207 5.84 27.52 1.05
CA HIS A 207 6.95 26.65 0.65
C HIS A 207 7.09 26.55 -0.88
N ALA A 208 6.00 26.35 -1.62
CA ALA A 208 6.04 26.36 -3.09
C ALA A 208 6.52 27.72 -3.64
N ALA A 209 6.10 28.83 -3.03
CA ALA A 209 6.54 30.17 -3.42
C ALA A 209 8.04 30.40 -3.16
N SER A 210 8.57 29.91 -2.03
CA SER A 210 9.99 30.04 -1.70
C SER A 210 10.87 29.20 -2.64
N GLN A 211 10.40 28.03 -3.09
CA GLN A 211 11.09 27.20 -4.08
C GLN A 211 11.22 27.89 -5.44
N LYS A 212 10.14 28.55 -5.92
CA LYS A 212 10.17 29.31 -7.18
C LYS A 212 11.17 30.47 -7.13
N LYS A 213 11.35 31.11 -5.98
CA LYS A 213 12.25 32.26 -5.79
C LYS A 213 13.74 31.87 -5.74
N HIS A 214 14.06 30.66 -5.30
CA HIS A 214 15.45 30.20 -5.16
C HIS A 214 15.91 29.23 -6.27
N GLY A 215 15.07 28.98 -7.28
CA GLY A 215 15.47 28.43 -8.57
C GLY A 215 16.13 27.04 -8.57
N GLY A 216 15.31 25.99 -8.69
CA GLY A 216 15.66 24.80 -9.49
C GLY A 216 16.44 23.66 -8.82
N GLY A 217 15.72 22.62 -8.39
CA GLY A 217 16.01 21.25 -8.85
C GLY A 217 17.16 20.46 -8.26
N SER A 218 17.68 20.76 -7.06
CA SER A 218 18.60 19.83 -6.39
C SER A 218 18.15 19.54 -4.95
N ASP A 219 18.08 18.25 -4.61
CA ASP A 219 17.87 17.74 -3.24
C ASP A 219 19.11 17.91 -2.36
N THR A 220 20.18 18.50 -2.90
CA THR A 220 21.27 19.04 -2.09
C THR A 220 20.79 20.32 -1.40
N PRO A 221 21.00 20.48 -0.09
CA PRO A 221 20.76 21.76 0.56
C PRO A 221 21.58 22.81 -0.20
N ALA A 222 20.88 23.72 -0.90
CA ALA A 222 21.51 24.92 -1.43
C ALA A 222 22.32 25.51 -0.28
N ALA A 223 23.62 25.70 -0.49
CA ALA A 223 24.51 26.24 0.52
C ALA A 223 23.84 27.51 1.09
N LEU A 224 23.33 27.41 2.31
CA LEU A 224 22.67 28.52 2.97
C LEU A 224 23.67 29.67 2.99
N PRO A 225 23.29 30.91 2.62
CA PRO A 225 24.17 32.05 2.80
C PRO A 225 24.63 32.05 4.26
N ALA A 226 25.94 32.25 4.48
CA ALA A 226 26.66 32.10 5.76
C ALA A 226 26.19 33.00 6.92
N LYS A 227 24.97 33.57 6.83
CA LYS A 227 24.33 34.48 7.78
C LYS A 227 22.84 34.18 8.00
N SER A 228 22.35 32.97 7.78
CA SER A 228 21.04 32.57 8.33
C SER A 228 21.20 32.27 9.83
N ALA A 229 20.36 32.88 10.67
CA ALA A 229 20.31 32.54 12.09
C ALA A 229 20.20 31.01 12.28
N ALA A 230 20.97 30.45 13.22
CA ALA A 230 21.00 29.01 13.45
C ALA A 230 19.58 28.47 13.74
N PHE A 231 19.17 27.45 13.00
CA PHE A 231 17.88 26.81 13.21
C PHE A 231 17.92 26.02 14.53
N SER A 232 17.21 26.51 15.55
CA SER A 232 17.26 25.92 16.88
C SER A 232 16.51 24.59 16.92
N LYS A 233 16.89 23.71 17.86
CA LYS A 233 16.16 22.46 18.13
C LYS A 233 14.68 22.73 18.46
N THR A 234 14.39 23.84 19.14
CA THR A 234 13.01 24.28 19.43
C THR A 234 12.25 24.65 18.17
N ALA A 235 12.88 25.37 17.22
CA ALA A 235 12.26 25.69 15.93
C ALA A 235 12.01 24.43 15.09
N PHE A 236 12.90 23.43 15.21
CA PHE A 236 12.73 22.12 14.59
C PHE A 236 11.48 21.43 15.15
N LEU A 237 11.39 21.27 16.47
CA LEU A 237 10.23 20.66 17.12
C LEU A 237 8.94 21.40 16.78
N ALA A 238 8.94 22.73 16.80
CA ALA A 238 7.77 23.53 16.42
C ALA A 238 7.34 23.29 14.96
N THR A 239 8.29 23.03 14.05
CA THR A 239 7.99 22.66 12.66
C THR A 239 7.30 21.30 12.60
N ILE A 240 7.79 20.31 13.36
CA ILE A 240 7.19 18.98 13.45
C ILE A 240 5.77 19.06 14.05
N ASP A 241 5.58 19.81 15.13
CA ASP A 241 4.28 20.02 15.77
C ASP A 241 3.28 20.72 14.83
N SER A 242 3.76 21.69 14.04
CA SER A 242 2.93 22.40 13.05
C SER A 242 2.50 21.46 11.92
N LEU A 243 3.41 20.64 11.38
CA LEU A 243 3.08 19.60 10.41
C LEU A 243 2.10 18.58 10.98
N GLN A 244 2.32 18.11 12.21
CA GLN A 244 1.45 17.13 12.86
C GLN A 244 0.05 17.68 13.04
N SER A 245 -0.07 18.96 13.43
CA SER A 245 -1.35 19.66 13.54
C SER A 245 -2.05 19.81 12.19
N ALA A 246 -1.29 20.16 11.14
CA ALA A 246 -1.82 20.28 9.78
C ALA A 246 -2.35 18.93 9.26
N VAL A 247 -1.60 17.84 9.45
CA VAL A 247 -2.02 16.48 9.06
C VAL A 247 -3.22 16.02 9.87
N LYS A 248 -3.22 16.20 11.21
CA LYS A 248 -4.35 15.83 12.08
C LYS A 248 -5.65 16.52 11.67
N GLY A 249 -5.56 17.80 11.29
CA GLY A 249 -6.70 18.62 10.87
C GLY A 249 -7.25 18.33 9.47
N LEU A 250 -6.58 17.49 8.67
CA LEU A 250 -7.12 16.99 7.40
C LEU A 250 -8.02 15.78 7.68
N ASP A 251 -9.22 15.80 7.15
CA ASP A 251 -10.17 14.68 7.23
C ASP A 251 -10.83 14.49 5.87
N TRP A 252 -11.18 13.25 5.57
CA TRP A 252 -11.97 12.89 4.42
C TRP A 252 -13.08 11.94 4.86
N GLN A 253 -14.32 12.30 4.54
CA GLN A 253 -15.47 11.43 4.71
C GLN A 253 -15.95 11.03 3.32
N PRO A 254 -16.06 9.72 3.01
CA PRO A 254 -16.69 9.28 1.79
C PRO A 254 -18.06 9.95 1.62
N ALA A 255 -18.31 10.54 0.46
CA ALA A 255 -19.61 11.15 0.19
C ALA A 255 -20.68 10.05 0.13
N GLY A 256 -21.76 10.23 0.89
CA GLY A 256 -22.84 9.26 1.01
C GLY A 256 -22.57 8.25 2.14
N THR A 257 -23.03 8.58 3.35
CA THR A 257 -23.21 7.64 4.47
C THR A 257 -24.14 6.46 4.13
N GLU A 258 -24.72 6.47 2.93
CA GLU A 258 -25.60 5.44 2.38
C GLU A 258 -24.86 4.33 1.61
N TRP A 259 -23.52 4.29 1.50
CA TRP A 259 -22.85 3.25 0.69
C TRP A 259 -22.66 1.89 1.38
N ALA A 260 -22.39 1.87 2.69
CA ALA A 260 -22.48 0.63 3.48
C ALA A 260 -23.93 0.10 3.42
N ASP A 261 -24.89 1.00 3.59
CA ASP A 261 -26.31 0.75 3.37
C ASP A 261 -26.61 0.34 1.91
N TYR A 262 -25.91 0.86 0.90
CA TYR A 262 -26.15 0.53 -0.51
C TYR A 262 -25.71 -0.89 -0.80
N TYR A 263 -24.50 -1.30 -0.41
CA TYR A 263 -24.06 -2.69 -0.60
C TYR A 263 -24.87 -3.67 0.24
N GLU A 264 -25.29 -3.29 1.45
CA GLU A 264 -26.22 -4.10 2.27
C GLU A 264 -27.64 -4.16 1.65
N ARG A 265 -28.17 -3.05 1.12
CA ARG A 265 -29.52 -2.96 0.52
C ARG A 265 -29.60 -3.51 -0.92
N ASN A 266 -28.52 -3.48 -1.69
CA ASN A 266 -28.43 -4.04 -3.05
C ASN A 266 -27.83 -5.46 -3.07
N ASN A 267 -27.72 -6.10 -1.91
CA ASN A 267 -27.26 -7.47 -1.80
C ASN A 267 -28.29 -8.42 -2.43
N ASN A 268 -28.04 -8.87 -3.66
CA ASN A 268 -28.90 -9.75 -4.45
C ASN A 268 -29.15 -11.15 -3.84
N TYR A 269 -28.66 -11.41 -2.64
CA TYR A 269 -28.70 -12.72 -1.99
C TYR A 269 -29.84 -12.84 -0.97
N GLY A 270 -30.42 -11.71 -0.52
CA GLY A 270 -31.11 -11.67 0.77
C GLY A 270 -30.18 -12.12 1.92
N ASP A 271 -30.68 -12.11 3.16
CA ASP A 271 -29.87 -12.48 4.32
C ASP A 271 -29.46 -13.97 4.31
N SER A 272 -30.34 -14.86 3.84
CA SER A 272 -30.09 -16.30 3.78
C SER A 272 -29.03 -16.67 2.74
N GLY A 273 -29.09 -16.09 1.53
CA GLY A 273 -28.11 -16.38 0.48
C GLY A 273 -26.70 -15.87 0.84
N LEU A 274 -26.61 -14.77 1.58
CA LEU A 274 -25.33 -14.24 2.04
C LEU A 274 -24.70 -15.17 3.09
N GLN A 275 -25.49 -15.66 4.05
CA GLN A 275 -25.03 -16.63 5.05
C GLN A 275 -24.56 -17.93 4.38
N GLU A 276 -25.28 -18.43 3.37
CA GLU A 276 -24.85 -19.61 2.62
C GLU A 276 -23.56 -19.35 1.83
N LYS A 277 -23.38 -18.15 1.25
CA LYS A 277 -22.12 -17.74 0.62
C LYS A 277 -20.97 -17.76 1.61
N GLU A 278 -21.13 -17.15 2.79
CA GLU A 278 -20.12 -17.14 3.85
C GLU A 278 -19.75 -18.56 4.30
N ARG A 279 -20.75 -19.42 4.47
CA ARG A 279 -20.56 -20.84 4.83
C ARG A 279 -19.75 -21.58 3.77
N ALA A 280 -20.13 -21.45 2.50
CA ALA A 280 -19.47 -22.12 1.38
C ALA A 280 -18.03 -21.62 1.19
N VAL A 281 -17.80 -20.30 1.23
CA VAL A 281 -16.46 -19.70 1.17
C VAL A 281 -15.61 -20.17 2.37
N GLY A 282 -16.19 -20.19 3.57
CA GLY A 282 -15.54 -20.71 4.77
C GLY A 282 -15.07 -22.15 4.60
N ALA A 283 -15.93 -23.04 4.13
CA ALA A 283 -15.57 -24.44 3.87
C ALA A 283 -14.49 -24.60 2.79
N MET A 284 -14.51 -23.77 1.75
CA MET A 284 -13.45 -23.75 0.73
C MET A 284 -12.12 -23.28 1.31
N LEU A 285 -12.12 -22.26 2.18
CA LEU A 285 -10.93 -21.80 2.89
C LEU A 285 -10.39 -22.86 3.87
N ASP A 286 -11.26 -23.55 4.61
CA ASP A 286 -10.88 -24.63 5.54
C ASP A 286 -10.17 -25.77 4.81
N ALA A 287 -10.65 -26.13 3.61
CA ALA A 287 -10.02 -27.15 2.79
C ALA A 287 -8.66 -26.73 2.19
N LEU A 288 -8.43 -25.43 2.00
CA LEU A 288 -7.19 -24.89 1.45
C LEU A 288 -6.16 -24.52 2.52
N ALA A 289 -6.60 -24.23 3.75
CA ALA A 289 -5.80 -23.77 4.88
C ALA A 289 -4.72 -22.72 4.51
N PRO A 290 -5.10 -21.60 3.86
CA PRO A 290 -4.14 -20.63 3.32
C PRO A 290 -3.43 -19.85 4.41
N LYS A 291 -2.15 -19.49 4.18
CA LYS A 291 -1.41 -18.53 5.02
C LYS A 291 -1.49 -17.11 4.47
N SER A 292 -1.73 -16.99 3.17
CA SER A 292 -1.82 -15.73 2.43
C SER A 292 -3.03 -15.72 1.50
N VAL A 293 -3.85 -14.66 1.60
CA VAL A 293 -5.05 -14.50 0.77
C VAL A 293 -5.08 -13.11 0.15
N TRP A 294 -5.36 -13.02 -1.15
CA TRP A 294 -5.77 -11.77 -1.78
C TRP A 294 -7.26 -11.82 -2.09
N ASP A 295 -8.03 -10.89 -1.53
CA ASP A 295 -9.46 -10.74 -1.79
C ASP A 295 -9.65 -9.62 -2.82
N LEU A 296 -10.04 -9.97 -4.04
CA LEU A 296 -10.18 -9.05 -5.17
C LEU A 296 -11.63 -8.57 -5.29
N GLY A 297 -11.84 -7.26 -5.14
CA GLY A 297 -13.18 -6.68 -5.00
C GLY A 297 -13.75 -6.94 -3.61
N ALA A 298 -12.94 -6.67 -2.58
CA ALA A 298 -13.23 -7.05 -1.20
C ALA A 298 -14.33 -6.20 -0.52
N ASN A 299 -14.75 -5.09 -1.14
CA ASN A 299 -15.61 -4.07 -0.56
C ASN A 299 -15.08 -3.62 0.81
N THR A 300 -15.90 -3.72 1.85
CA THR A 300 -15.53 -3.39 3.24
C THR A 300 -14.78 -4.52 3.95
N GLY A 301 -14.43 -5.60 3.25
CA GLY A 301 -13.61 -6.71 3.77
C GLY A 301 -14.38 -7.80 4.53
N ARG A 302 -15.68 -7.96 4.26
CA ARG A 302 -16.53 -8.96 4.95
C ARG A 302 -16.03 -10.39 4.72
N MET A 303 -15.78 -10.76 3.46
CA MET A 303 -15.26 -12.08 3.10
C MET A 303 -13.77 -12.21 3.46
N SER A 304 -13.00 -11.13 3.33
CA SER A 304 -11.61 -11.07 3.80
C SER A 304 -11.46 -11.54 5.25
N ARG A 305 -12.39 -11.15 6.12
CA ARG A 305 -12.37 -11.52 7.54
C ARG A 305 -12.65 -13.00 7.81
N LEU A 306 -13.31 -13.72 6.90
CA LEU A 306 -13.46 -15.18 7.01
C LEU A 306 -12.11 -15.88 6.87
N ALA A 307 -11.24 -15.41 5.98
CA ALA A 307 -9.88 -15.91 5.82
C ALA A 307 -8.98 -15.44 6.98
N ALA A 308 -9.10 -14.19 7.41
CA ALA A 308 -8.34 -13.65 8.53
C ALA A 308 -8.64 -14.40 9.84
N ALA A 309 -9.90 -14.73 10.11
CA ALA A 309 -10.30 -15.51 11.29
C ALA A 309 -9.72 -16.93 11.32
N ARG A 310 -9.27 -17.45 10.16
CA ARG A 310 -8.58 -18.73 10.00
C ARG A 310 -7.05 -18.62 10.08
N GLY A 311 -6.55 -17.45 10.44
CA GLY A 311 -5.11 -17.18 10.62
C GLY A 311 -4.36 -16.80 9.35
N ALA A 312 -5.06 -16.58 8.22
CA ALA A 312 -4.40 -16.08 7.01
C ALA A 312 -4.06 -14.59 7.14
N ASN A 313 -2.96 -14.17 6.49
CA ASN A 313 -2.72 -12.76 6.18
C ASN A 313 -3.48 -12.39 4.91
N VAL A 314 -4.36 -11.40 5.00
CA VAL A 314 -5.27 -11.04 3.92
C VAL A 314 -4.96 -9.64 3.40
N VAL A 315 -4.81 -9.53 2.08
CA VAL A 315 -4.80 -8.23 1.38
C VAL A 315 -6.14 -8.07 0.68
N ALA A 316 -6.90 -7.07 1.09
CA ALA A 316 -8.25 -6.79 0.61
C ALA A 316 -8.20 -5.66 -0.42
N TRP A 317 -8.31 -6.00 -1.69
CA TRP A 317 -8.22 -5.07 -2.81
C TRP A 317 -9.60 -4.59 -3.24
N ASP A 318 -9.79 -3.29 -3.41
CA ASP A 318 -11.01 -2.74 -4.01
C ASP A 318 -10.71 -1.52 -4.89
N ILE A 319 -11.56 -1.24 -5.88
CA ILE A 319 -11.43 -0.08 -6.76
C ILE A 319 -12.08 1.17 -6.14
N ASP A 320 -13.01 1.01 -5.19
CA ASP A 320 -13.71 2.11 -4.55
C ASP A 320 -12.93 2.62 -3.31
N PRO A 321 -12.42 3.87 -3.33
CA PRO A 321 -11.74 4.46 -2.18
C PRO A 321 -12.58 4.48 -0.90
N ALA A 322 -13.91 4.55 -1.00
CA ALA A 322 -14.80 4.54 0.16
C ALA A 322 -14.81 3.18 0.87
N CYS A 323 -14.86 2.09 0.10
CA CYS A 323 -14.77 0.72 0.60
C CYS A 323 -13.43 0.47 1.31
N VAL A 324 -12.32 0.88 0.69
CA VAL A 324 -10.97 0.74 1.27
C VAL A 324 -10.83 1.55 2.56
N GLU A 325 -11.30 2.79 2.58
CA GLU A 325 -11.29 3.65 3.77
C GLU A 325 -12.12 3.08 4.92
N ALA A 326 -13.35 2.61 4.63
CA ALA A 326 -14.21 2.00 5.64
C ALA A 326 -13.57 0.73 6.21
N ASN A 327 -12.97 -0.10 5.35
CA ASN A 327 -12.28 -1.31 5.75
C ASN A 327 -11.06 -0.98 6.63
N TRP A 328 -10.23 0.00 6.26
CA TRP A 328 -9.10 0.42 7.10
C TRP A 328 -9.54 0.96 8.46
N ARG A 329 -10.58 1.80 8.50
CA ARG A 329 -11.15 2.28 9.77
C ARG A 329 -11.64 1.14 10.66
N GLN A 330 -12.17 0.06 10.07
CA GLN A 330 -12.56 -1.13 10.81
C GLN A 330 -11.33 -1.88 11.34
N VAL A 331 -10.28 -2.06 10.53
CA VAL A 331 -9.00 -2.66 10.96
C VAL A 331 -8.46 -1.96 12.21
N VAL A 332 -8.38 -0.63 12.17
CA VAL A 332 -7.91 0.18 13.30
C VAL A 332 -8.83 0.04 14.51
N ARG A 333 -10.15 0.13 14.32
CA ARG A 333 -11.14 0.08 15.42
C ARG A 333 -11.18 -1.28 16.12
N ALA A 334 -11.11 -2.36 15.35
CA ALA A 334 -11.17 -3.73 15.86
C ALA A 334 -9.80 -4.26 16.30
N GLY A 335 -8.71 -3.52 16.04
CA GLY A 335 -7.35 -3.97 16.34
C GLY A 335 -6.93 -5.18 15.51
N GLU A 336 -7.44 -5.30 14.28
CA GLU A 336 -7.13 -6.39 13.36
C GLU A 336 -5.66 -6.33 12.95
N THR A 337 -4.98 -7.47 12.93
CA THR A 337 -3.53 -7.52 12.68
C THR A 337 -3.16 -8.16 11.34
N ASN A 338 -4.12 -8.84 10.69
CA ASN A 338 -3.89 -9.68 9.52
C ASN A 338 -4.81 -9.34 8.34
N VAL A 339 -5.38 -8.12 8.30
CA VAL A 339 -6.12 -7.58 7.16
C VAL A 339 -5.48 -6.27 6.72
N LEU A 340 -5.12 -6.19 5.44
CA LEU A 340 -4.55 -5.01 4.79
C LEU A 340 -5.44 -4.57 3.62
N PRO A 341 -6.31 -3.57 3.81
CA PRO A 341 -7.09 -2.96 2.74
C PRO A 341 -6.21 -2.13 1.82
N LEU A 342 -6.38 -2.25 0.50
CA LEU A 342 -5.67 -1.49 -0.51
C LEU A 342 -6.57 -1.13 -1.70
N LEU A 343 -6.32 0.04 -2.28
CA LEU A 343 -6.95 0.54 -3.49
C LEU A 343 -6.27 -0.05 -4.73
N GLN A 344 -7.03 -0.72 -5.59
CA GLN A 344 -6.55 -1.23 -6.87
C GLN A 344 -7.66 -1.32 -7.91
N ASP A 345 -7.37 -0.77 -9.09
CA ASP A 345 -8.17 -1.01 -10.29
C ASP A 345 -7.62 -2.24 -11.02
N LEU A 346 -8.38 -3.33 -11.05
CA LEU A 346 -7.96 -4.58 -11.70
C LEU A 346 -8.07 -4.53 -13.24
N THR A 347 -8.67 -3.49 -13.80
CA THR A 347 -8.71 -3.22 -15.24
C THR A 347 -7.50 -2.41 -15.70
N ASN A 348 -6.83 -1.73 -14.76
CA ASN A 348 -5.57 -1.03 -14.94
C ASN A 348 -4.65 -1.25 -13.72
N PRO A 349 -4.25 -2.52 -13.47
CA PRO A 349 -3.50 -2.86 -12.27
C PRO A 349 -2.20 -2.08 -12.21
N SER A 350 -1.82 -1.68 -11.00
CA SER A 350 -0.55 -1.00 -10.76
C SER A 350 0.63 -1.80 -11.35
N GLY A 351 1.25 -1.20 -12.36
CA GLY A 351 2.42 -1.73 -13.05
C GLY A 351 3.72 -1.47 -12.29
N GLY A 352 4.83 -1.93 -12.85
CA GLY A 352 6.15 -1.52 -12.38
C GLY A 352 6.40 -0.04 -12.70
N ILE A 353 7.01 0.70 -11.76
CA ILE A 353 7.30 2.13 -11.91
C ILE A 353 8.73 2.47 -11.45
N GLY A 354 9.16 3.70 -11.73
CA GLY A 354 10.47 4.23 -11.38
C GLY A 354 11.56 3.83 -12.37
N TRP A 355 12.81 3.85 -11.93
CA TRP A 355 13.94 3.55 -12.81
C TRP A 355 13.79 2.19 -13.51
N ALA A 356 14.00 2.17 -14.83
CA ALA A 356 13.80 1.02 -15.72
C ALA A 356 12.39 0.36 -15.68
N GLY A 357 11.40 0.97 -15.00
CA GLY A 357 10.12 0.32 -14.74
C GLY A 357 10.18 -0.78 -13.68
N GLU A 358 11.27 -0.86 -12.91
CA GLU A 358 11.56 -1.97 -12.00
C GLU A 358 11.79 -1.54 -10.55
N GLU A 359 11.87 -0.24 -10.26
CA GLU A 359 12.10 0.29 -8.90
C GLU A 359 10.98 -0.07 -7.92
N ARG A 360 9.73 -0.19 -8.41
CA ARG A 360 8.58 -0.69 -7.64
C ARG A 360 7.90 -1.81 -8.41
N MET A 361 7.45 -2.83 -7.69
CA MET A 361 6.88 -4.06 -8.26
C MET A 361 5.45 -3.83 -8.75
N SER A 362 5.10 -4.39 -9.92
CA SER A 362 3.70 -4.53 -10.30
C SER A 362 2.94 -5.39 -9.29
N VAL A 363 1.61 -5.30 -9.23
CA VAL A 363 0.84 -6.19 -8.33
C VAL A 363 1.06 -7.66 -8.67
N ALA A 364 1.11 -8.04 -9.95
CA ALA A 364 1.36 -9.42 -10.35
C ALA A 364 2.73 -9.95 -9.85
N ALA A 365 3.75 -9.10 -9.79
CA ALA A 365 5.07 -9.49 -9.32
C ALA A 365 5.14 -9.74 -7.79
N ARG A 366 4.16 -9.26 -7.01
CA ARG A 366 4.11 -9.44 -5.54
C ARG A 366 3.53 -10.79 -5.12
N GLY A 367 2.92 -11.53 -6.06
CA GLY A 367 2.46 -12.89 -5.86
C GLY A 367 3.52 -13.94 -6.19
N PRO A 368 3.13 -15.23 -6.29
CA PRO A 368 1.79 -15.74 -6.06
C PRO A 368 1.47 -15.92 -4.56
N VAL A 369 0.23 -15.64 -4.16
CA VAL A 369 -0.30 -16.00 -2.83
C VAL A 369 -0.88 -17.41 -2.80
N ASP A 370 -1.24 -17.92 -1.62
CA ASP A 370 -1.84 -19.25 -1.50
C ASP A 370 -3.22 -19.28 -2.14
N VAL A 371 -4.06 -18.29 -1.85
CA VAL A 371 -5.43 -18.20 -2.37
C VAL A 371 -5.76 -16.79 -2.86
N VAL A 372 -6.36 -16.70 -4.03
CA VAL A 372 -7.04 -15.51 -4.52
C VAL A 372 -8.55 -15.72 -4.36
N MET A 373 -9.26 -14.75 -3.79
CA MET A 373 -10.72 -14.73 -3.78
C MET A 373 -11.20 -13.70 -4.81
N ALA A 374 -12.17 -14.07 -5.62
CA ALA A 374 -12.82 -13.20 -6.61
C ALA A 374 -14.34 -13.42 -6.55
N LEU A 375 -14.97 -12.83 -5.52
CA LEU A 375 -16.32 -13.17 -5.07
C LEU A 375 -17.38 -12.18 -5.59
N GLY A 376 -17.75 -12.33 -6.86
CA GLY A 376 -18.70 -11.46 -7.55
C GLY A 376 -18.01 -10.41 -8.42
N LEU A 377 -16.76 -10.68 -8.83
CA LEU A 377 -15.93 -9.75 -9.59
C LEU A 377 -15.96 -9.99 -11.11
N ILE A 378 -16.09 -11.25 -11.55
CA ILE A 378 -15.84 -11.64 -12.94
C ILE A 378 -16.71 -10.87 -13.95
N HIS A 379 -17.98 -10.62 -13.64
CA HIS A 379 -18.89 -9.93 -14.55
C HIS A 379 -18.48 -8.47 -14.77
N HIS A 380 -17.91 -7.78 -13.77
CA HIS A 380 -17.38 -6.43 -13.96
C HIS A 380 -16.17 -6.41 -14.89
N LEU A 381 -15.29 -7.40 -14.82
CA LEU A 381 -14.14 -7.49 -15.73
C LEU A 381 -14.59 -7.88 -17.15
N ALA A 382 -15.41 -8.91 -17.26
CA ALA A 382 -15.79 -9.46 -18.56
C ALA A 382 -16.78 -8.57 -19.30
N ILE A 383 -17.86 -8.16 -18.64
CA ILE A 383 -18.96 -7.43 -19.26
C ILE A 383 -18.68 -5.94 -19.25
N SER A 384 -18.31 -5.35 -18.11
CA SER A 384 -18.13 -3.88 -18.04
C SER A 384 -16.89 -3.42 -18.81
N ASN A 385 -15.82 -4.22 -18.84
CA ASN A 385 -14.51 -3.85 -19.38
C ASN A 385 -14.07 -4.70 -20.58
N ASN A 386 -14.95 -5.55 -21.12
CA ASN A 386 -14.70 -6.36 -22.31
C ASN A 386 -13.47 -7.28 -22.21
N VAL A 387 -13.11 -7.72 -21.00
CA VAL A 387 -11.96 -8.63 -20.82
C VAL A 387 -12.41 -10.08 -21.08
N PRO A 388 -11.82 -10.79 -22.05
CA PRO A 388 -12.19 -12.18 -22.32
C PRO A 388 -11.97 -13.08 -21.09
N LEU A 389 -12.87 -14.06 -20.88
CA LEU A 389 -12.82 -14.97 -19.73
C LEU A 389 -11.48 -15.72 -19.63
N ASP A 390 -10.84 -16.06 -20.75
CA ASP A 390 -9.54 -16.73 -20.76
C ASP A 390 -8.40 -15.81 -20.29
N ARG A 391 -8.49 -14.50 -20.56
CA ARG A 391 -7.53 -13.50 -20.06
C ARG A 391 -7.72 -13.24 -18.57
N ILE A 392 -8.96 -13.22 -18.09
CA ILE A 392 -9.25 -13.12 -16.65
C ILE A 392 -8.72 -14.37 -15.92
N ALA A 393 -9.00 -15.56 -16.45
CA ALA A 393 -8.51 -16.82 -15.87
C ALA A 393 -6.97 -16.86 -15.83
N ALA A 394 -6.30 -16.48 -16.92
CA ALA A 394 -4.84 -16.37 -16.96
C ALA A 394 -4.30 -15.39 -15.92
N PHE A 395 -4.94 -14.23 -15.76
CA PHE A 395 -4.53 -13.23 -14.77
C PHE A 395 -4.66 -13.79 -13.36
N PHE A 396 -5.81 -14.35 -12.98
CA PHE A 396 -5.98 -14.94 -11.64
C PHE A 396 -5.00 -16.10 -11.37
N ALA A 397 -4.69 -16.91 -12.39
CA ALA A 397 -3.69 -17.98 -12.28
C ALA A 397 -2.28 -17.44 -11.98
N SER A 398 -1.95 -16.25 -12.47
CA SER A 398 -0.66 -15.60 -12.19
C SER A 398 -0.55 -15.06 -10.76
N LEU A 399 -1.68 -14.79 -10.09
CA LEU A 399 -1.72 -14.15 -8.78
C LEU A 399 -1.70 -15.13 -7.61
N GLY A 400 -2.17 -16.37 -7.80
CA GLY A 400 -2.35 -17.31 -6.70
C GLY A 400 -2.21 -18.79 -7.07
N ARG A 401 -1.95 -19.62 -6.05
CA ARG A 401 -1.85 -21.09 -6.18
C ARG A 401 -3.21 -21.77 -6.24
N ALA A 402 -4.24 -21.13 -5.68
CA ALA A 402 -5.63 -21.52 -5.80
C ALA A 402 -6.52 -20.27 -5.90
N VAL A 403 -7.72 -20.45 -6.43
CA VAL A 403 -8.70 -19.37 -6.57
C VAL A 403 -10.06 -19.84 -6.03
N ILE A 404 -10.66 -19.04 -5.16
CA ILE A 404 -12.08 -19.15 -4.82
C ILE A 404 -12.81 -18.11 -5.63
N LEU A 405 -13.66 -18.55 -6.54
CA LEU A 405 -14.30 -17.68 -7.52
C LEU A 405 -15.81 -17.78 -7.45
N GLU A 406 -16.50 -16.66 -7.54
CA GLU A 406 -17.93 -16.65 -7.74
C GLU A 406 -18.29 -16.23 -9.17
N PHE A 407 -18.94 -17.14 -9.89
CA PHE A 407 -19.51 -16.87 -11.20
C PHE A 407 -20.93 -16.32 -11.05
N VAL A 408 -21.17 -15.16 -11.65
CA VAL A 408 -22.47 -14.48 -11.67
C VAL A 408 -22.98 -14.52 -13.11
N PRO A 409 -24.06 -15.29 -13.41
CA PRO A 409 -24.52 -15.47 -14.78
C PRO A 409 -25.43 -14.31 -15.22
N LYS A 410 -25.82 -14.29 -16.51
CA LYS A 410 -26.58 -13.16 -17.10
C LYS A 410 -27.97 -12.96 -16.53
N GLU A 411 -28.55 -14.03 -15.99
CA GLU A 411 -29.86 -14.03 -15.34
C GLU A 411 -29.83 -13.29 -13.98
N ASP A 412 -28.64 -13.07 -13.41
CA ASP A 412 -28.49 -12.29 -12.18
C ASP A 412 -28.84 -10.82 -12.43
N SER A 413 -29.58 -10.20 -11.50
CA SER A 413 -30.05 -8.83 -11.70
C SER A 413 -28.92 -7.79 -11.73
N GLN A 414 -27.74 -8.05 -11.15
CA GLN A 414 -26.58 -7.16 -11.33
C GLN A 414 -26.05 -7.20 -12.76
N VAL A 415 -26.00 -8.38 -13.38
CA VAL A 415 -25.56 -8.51 -14.78
C VAL A 415 -26.59 -7.92 -15.73
N ALA A 416 -27.87 -8.16 -15.47
CA ALA A 416 -28.95 -7.55 -16.24
C ALA A 416 -28.89 -6.01 -16.22
N LYS A 417 -28.59 -5.39 -15.06
CA LYS A 417 -28.36 -3.93 -14.96
C LYS A 417 -27.18 -3.46 -15.81
N LEU A 418 -26.07 -4.20 -15.81
CA LEU A 418 -24.91 -3.87 -16.65
C LEU A 418 -25.25 -3.93 -18.15
N LEU A 419 -26.00 -4.95 -18.57
CA LEU A 419 -26.41 -5.15 -19.96
C LEU A 419 -27.53 -4.20 -20.40
N ALA A 420 -28.32 -3.63 -19.48
CA ALA A 420 -29.39 -2.69 -19.82
C ALA A 420 -28.90 -1.44 -20.56
N THR A 421 -27.60 -1.11 -20.45
CA THR A 421 -26.99 0.10 -21.03
C THR A 421 -25.98 -0.19 -22.13
N ARG A 422 -25.81 -1.46 -22.55
CA ARG A 422 -24.84 -1.85 -23.57
C ARG A 422 -25.32 -3.01 -24.43
N GLU A 423 -24.78 -3.09 -25.64
CA GLU A 423 -25.00 -4.25 -26.50
C GLU A 423 -24.39 -5.52 -25.87
N ASP A 424 -25.15 -6.62 -25.88
CA ASP A 424 -24.67 -7.91 -25.40
C ASP A 424 -23.80 -8.58 -26.48
N ILE A 425 -22.53 -8.25 -26.47
CA ILE A 425 -21.49 -8.84 -27.35
C ILE A 425 -20.79 -10.04 -26.71
N PHE A 426 -21.37 -10.65 -25.66
CA PHE A 426 -20.70 -11.66 -24.83
C PHE A 426 -21.32 -13.06 -24.99
N PRO A 427 -21.29 -13.69 -26.18
CA PRO A 427 -21.95 -14.98 -26.42
C PRO A 427 -21.36 -16.12 -25.58
N THR A 428 -20.10 -16.01 -25.19
CA THR A 428 -19.39 -16.99 -24.36
C THR A 428 -19.46 -16.69 -22.86
N TYR A 429 -20.10 -15.59 -22.44
CA TYR A 429 -20.29 -15.29 -21.03
C TYR A 429 -21.49 -16.09 -20.48
N ASN A 430 -21.22 -17.35 -20.17
CA ASN A 430 -22.10 -18.30 -19.51
C ASN A 430 -21.25 -19.31 -18.72
N ARG A 431 -21.89 -20.18 -17.92
CA ARG A 431 -21.18 -21.14 -17.07
C ARG A 431 -20.22 -22.04 -17.86
N ALA A 432 -20.68 -22.59 -18.98
CA ALA A 432 -19.85 -23.47 -19.81
C ALA A 432 -18.64 -22.74 -20.43
N GLY A 433 -18.83 -21.49 -20.89
CA GLY A 433 -17.73 -20.67 -21.40
C GLY A 433 -16.71 -20.31 -20.31
N PHE A 434 -17.17 -20.03 -19.09
CA PHE A 434 -16.29 -19.84 -17.93
C PHE A 434 -15.51 -21.12 -17.59
N GLU A 435 -16.19 -22.25 -17.45
CA GLU A 435 -15.55 -23.53 -17.13
C GLU A 435 -14.51 -23.93 -18.20
N ALA A 436 -14.81 -23.71 -19.49
CA ALA A 436 -13.87 -23.94 -20.59
C ALA A 436 -12.63 -23.02 -20.52
N ALA A 437 -12.82 -21.74 -20.18
CA ALA A 437 -11.72 -20.80 -19.98
C ALA A 437 -10.87 -21.17 -18.74
N ALA A 438 -11.52 -21.52 -17.64
CA ALA A 438 -10.88 -21.91 -16.39
C ALA A 438 -10.06 -23.21 -16.56
N ALA A 439 -10.58 -24.20 -17.29
CA ALA A 439 -9.92 -25.49 -17.52
C ALA A 439 -8.59 -25.40 -18.29
N ARG A 440 -8.25 -24.23 -18.87
CA ARG A 440 -6.92 -24.00 -19.48
C ARG A 440 -5.83 -23.75 -18.44
N TYR A 441 -6.19 -23.16 -17.30
CA TYR A 441 -5.24 -22.68 -16.29
C TYR A 441 -5.43 -23.33 -14.92
N PHE A 442 -6.58 -23.97 -14.69
CA PHE A 442 -6.95 -24.53 -13.40
C PHE A 442 -7.49 -25.95 -13.49
N ASP A 443 -7.34 -26.68 -12.39
CA ASP A 443 -8.14 -27.85 -12.07
C ASP A 443 -9.32 -27.42 -11.19
N VAL A 444 -10.55 -27.77 -11.60
CA VAL A 444 -11.76 -27.47 -10.84
C VAL A 444 -11.92 -28.50 -9.74
N GLU A 445 -11.61 -28.13 -8.48
CA GLU A 445 -11.69 -29.04 -7.34
C GLU A 445 -13.09 -29.11 -6.72
N ALA A 446 -13.87 -28.04 -6.81
CA ALA A 446 -15.26 -28.00 -6.34
C ALA A 446 -16.06 -26.92 -7.08
N ALA A 447 -17.36 -27.16 -7.24
CA ALA A 447 -18.35 -26.18 -7.69
C ALA A 447 -19.61 -26.31 -6.80
N VAL A 448 -20.06 -25.21 -6.21
CA VAL A 448 -21.16 -25.16 -5.25
C VAL A 448 -22.11 -24.04 -5.65
N ASP A 449 -23.34 -24.39 -6.01
CA ASP A 449 -24.38 -23.40 -6.27
C ASP A 449 -24.86 -22.78 -4.95
N ILE A 450 -25.07 -21.45 -4.92
CA ILE A 450 -25.51 -20.74 -3.71
C ILE A 450 -27.04 -20.77 -3.66
N PRO A 451 -27.66 -21.44 -2.65
CA PRO A 451 -29.11 -21.54 -2.55
C PRO A 451 -29.79 -20.16 -2.56
N GLY A 452 -30.94 -20.07 -3.24
CA GLY A 452 -31.69 -18.82 -3.37
C GLY A 452 -31.12 -17.84 -4.40
N THR A 453 -30.06 -18.21 -5.14
CA THR A 453 -29.49 -17.39 -6.21
C THR A 453 -29.21 -18.23 -7.47
N CYS A 454 -28.79 -17.59 -8.56
CA CYS A 454 -28.26 -18.25 -9.75
C CYS A 454 -26.72 -18.33 -9.77
N ARG A 455 -26.05 -18.00 -8.66
CA ARG A 455 -24.60 -17.88 -8.58
C ARG A 455 -23.95 -19.20 -8.20
N THR A 456 -22.74 -19.44 -8.70
CA THR A 456 -21.95 -20.64 -8.40
C THR A 456 -20.57 -20.24 -7.88
N LEU A 457 -20.17 -20.83 -6.76
CA LEU A 457 -18.81 -20.74 -6.22
C LEU A 457 -17.96 -21.88 -6.74
N TYR A 458 -16.72 -21.58 -7.11
CA TYR A 458 -15.73 -22.54 -7.56
C TYR A 458 -14.51 -22.50 -6.65
N ARG A 459 -13.98 -23.69 -6.34
CA ARG A 459 -12.63 -23.84 -5.81
C ARG A 459 -11.73 -24.38 -6.92
N LEU A 460 -10.75 -23.58 -7.29
CA LEU A 460 -9.87 -23.83 -8.43
C LEU A 460 -8.42 -23.98 -7.96
N ARG A 461 -7.70 -24.95 -8.49
CA ARG A 461 -6.25 -25.13 -8.27
C ARG A 461 -5.48 -24.67 -9.49
N THR A 462 -4.51 -23.78 -9.34
CA THR A 462 -3.68 -23.32 -10.45
C THR A 462 -2.81 -24.46 -10.96
N ARG A 463 -2.85 -24.71 -12.27
CA ARG A 463 -1.94 -25.67 -12.92
C ARG A 463 -0.54 -25.08 -12.95
N LYS A 464 0.47 -25.92 -12.70
CA LYS A 464 1.86 -25.51 -12.93
C LYS A 464 2.05 -25.25 -14.44
N PRO A 465 2.78 -24.19 -14.84
CA PRO A 465 3.24 -24.07 -16.21
C PRO A 465 3.99 -25.36 -16.58
N ALA A 466 3.66 -25.94 -17.73
CA ALA A 466 4.31 -27.14 -18.26
C ALA A 466 5.78 -26.88 -18.61
#